data_AF-A0A416VX80-F1
#
_entry.id   AF-A0A416VX80-F1
#
_cell.length_a   1.000
_cell.length_b   1.000
_cell.length_c   1.000
_cell.angle_alpha   90.00
_cell.angle_beta   90.00
_cell.angle_gamma   90.00
#
_symmetry.space_group_name_H-M   'P 1'
#
loop_
_entity.id
_entity.type
_entity.pdbx_description
1 polymer ?
#
loop_
_entity_poly.entity_id
_entity_poly.type
_entity_poly.pdbx_seq_one_letter_code
_entity_poly.pdbx_strand_id
1 'polypeptide(L)'
;MKILPYKHILCLLSIWIISQNLLAEQVTTIDANDLSVQQIKDNSNLKIIGVLTSKTVSVFKNAGISGETSSPNSNVKSVDFSEAIITEPLALDSIFLNYLELTSVIMPFSGAENITSMNAAFFTSGITDIDLSNCTGITSLQSAFNGCKRLKWVDISGCEKLENLFLAFSNAPLLEEIIMPDKAPQLKVMFHMIIGNNSLRELKLPSIVHPECLSTYSIIDCGLLHKLTLPTNIKQLQDASLFSCPNLTELIFEGDIPLLWNEGAFYSERAQSTTNPAFLTLYVKEEQIEYYLQDYGWRNIKAILPITSTNVDYRKNEDIELIYHNVYLNSIKSATESTITFYPINGNQAYTLSLSPGVTPIPDYIPSGFYILKIVKSNNDKTYKAFIR
;
A
#
# COMPACT_ATOMS: atom_id res chain seq x y z
N MET A 1 5.27 13.84 -1.70
CA MET A 1 6.40 13.46 -0.82
C MET A 1 5.82 12.88 0.45
N LYS A 2 5.60 11.56 0.44
CA LYS A 2 4.72 10.86 1.38
C LYS A 2 5.27 10.91 2.80
N ILE A 3 4.44 11.43 3.70
CA ILE A 3 4.62 11.37 5.16
C ILE A 3 3.95 10.09 5.62
N LEU A 4 4.69 9.16 6.22
CA LEU A 4 4.09 7.99 6.86
C LEU A 4 3.64 8.41 8.28
N PRO A 5 2.35 8.29 8.64
CA PRO A 5 1.83 8.68 9.97
C PRO A 5 2.40 7.86 11.14
N TYR A 6 2.28 8.39 12.35
CA TYR A 6 2.81 7.85 13.62
C TYR A 6 2.48 6.37 13.92
N LYS A 7 1.41 5.81 13.34
CA LYS A 7 1.06 4.37 13.43
C LYS A 7 2.01 3.43 12.67
N HIS A 8 2.77 3.94 11.70
CA HIS A 8 3.81 3.21 10.96
C HIS A 8 4.98 2.74 11.86
N ILE A 9 5.19 3.41 13.00
CA ILE A 9 6.25 3.09 13.96
C ILE A 9 6.00 1.74 14.66
N LEU A 10 4.74 1.36 14.88
CA LEU A 10 4.37 0.09 15.52
C LEU A 10 4.45 -1.11 14.55
N CYS A 11 4.16 -0.90 13.26
CA CYS A 11 4.29 -1.93 12.21
C CYS A 11 5.78 -2.20 11.86
N LEU A 12 6.63 -1.17 11.89
CA LEU A 12 8.07 -1.32 11.68
C LEU A 12 8.78 -1.93 12.89
N LEU A 13 8.24 -1.76 14.11
CA LEU A 13 8.64 -2.54 15.28
C LEU A 13 8.32 -4.03 15.09
N SER A 14 7.19 -4.40 14.45
CA SER A 14 6.92 -5.81 14.10
C SER A 14 7.83 -6.35 13.00
N ILE A 15 8.18 -5.58 11.96
CA ILE A 15 9.15 -6.01 10.93
C ILE A 15 10.57 -6.11 11.52
N TRP A 16 10.94 -5.22 12.46
CA TRP A 16 12.18 -5.28 13.23
C TRP A 16 12.22 -6.47 14.20
N ILE A 17 11.10 -6.79 14.87
CA ILE A 17 10.94 -8.01 15.68
C ILE A 17 10.96 -9.26 14.78
N ILE A 18 10.43 -9.19 13.55
CA ILE A 18 10.47 -10.27 12.56
C ILE A 18 11.89 -10.48 12.06
N SER A 19 12.68 -9.45 11.76
CA SER A 19 14.10 -9.64 11.42
C SER A 19 14.89 -10.20 12.61
N GLN A 20 14.55 -9.82 13.84
CA GLN A 20 15.10 -10.40 15.08
C GLN A 20 14.62 -11.86 15.30
N ASN A 21 13.39 -12.22 14.91
CA ASN A 21 12.87 -13.59 14.98
C ASN A 21 13.37 -14.49 13.82
N LEU A 22 13.64 -13.93 12.63
CA LEU A 22 14.37 -14.59 11.56
C LEU A 22 15.82 -14.86 11.95
N LEU A 23 16.39 -14.10 12.90
CA LEU A 23 17.68 -14.41 13.51
C LEU A 23 17.58 -15.53 14.58
N ALA A 24 16.36 -15.90 15.00
CA ALA A 24 16.10 -16.98 15.97
C ALA A 24 15.65 -18.32 15.32
N GLU A 25 15.09 -18.29 14.11
CA GLU A 25 14.75 -19.48 13.30
C GLU A 25 15.74 -19.66 12.14
N GLN A 26 16.08 -20.90 11.79
CA GLN A 26 17.03 -21.20 10.70
C GLN A 26 16.51 -20.67 9.34
N VAL A 27 17.26 -19.75 8.71
CA VAL A 27 16.99 -19.25 7.36
C VAL A 27 17.75 -20.07 6.33
N THR A 28 17.04 -20.63 5.36
CA THR A 28 17.64 -21.44 4.30
C THR A 28 17.82 -20.59 3.05
N THR A 29 19.08 -20.37 2.67
CA THR A 29 19.42 -19.64 1.44
C THR A 29 19.51 -20.60 0.26
N ILE A 30 18.82 -20.28 -0.84
CA ILE A 30 18.73 -21.13 -2.04
C ILE A 30 18.90 -20.25 -3.28
N ASP A 31 19.74 -20.67 -4.23
CA ASP A 31 19.79 -20.02 -5.55
C ASP A 31 18.50 -20.31 -6.33
N ALA A 32 17.96 -19.28 -6.98
CA ALA A 32 16.72 -19.37 -7.75
C ALA A 32 16.74 -20.45 -8.84
N ASN A 33 17.92 -20.80 -9.38
CA ASN A 33 18.08 -21.87 -10.38
C ASN A 33 17.93 -23.27 -9.80
N ASP A 34 18.34 -23.44 -8.54
CA ASP A 34 18.36 -24.72 -7.82
C ASP A 34 17.08 -24.96 -7.00
N LEU A 35 16.20 -23.96 -6.91
CA LEU A 35 14.95 -24.02 -6.15
C LEU A 35 14.04 -25.16 -6.63
N SER A 36 13.59 -25.97 -5.67
CA SER A 36 12.63 -27.05 -5.88
C SER A 36 11.42 -26.95 -4.94
N VAL A 37 10.33 -27.62 -5.32
CA VAL A 37 9.09 -27.66 -4.52
C VAL A 37 9.35 -28.26 -3.13
N GLN A 38 10.16 -29.32 -3.06
CA GLN A 38 10.46 -29.99 -1.80
C GLN A 38 11.23 -29.08 -0.84
N GLN A 39 12.23 -28.35 -1.34
CA GLN A 39 12.95 -27.36 -0.53
C GLN A 39 12.03 -26.27 0.00
N ILE A 40 11.03 -25.81 -0.77
CA ILE A 40 10.06 -24.84 -0.24
C ILE A 40 9.22 -25.46 0.88
N LYS A 41 8.76 -26.70 0.72
CA LYS A 41 7.91 -27.38 1.70
C LYS A 41 8.66 -27.72 3.01
N ASP A 42 9.95 -27.98 2.92
CA ASP A 42 10.80 -28.36 4.06
C ASP A 42 11.27 -27.18 4.91
N ASN A 43 11.10 -25.94 4.44
CA ASN A 43 11.66 -24.76 5.07
C ASN A 43 10.59 -23.73 5.44
N SER A 44 10.69 -23.18 6.65
CA SER A 44 9.81 -22.08 7.08
C SER A 44 10.29 -20.71 6.66
N ASN A 45 11.60 -20.48 6.59
CA ASN A 45 12.17 -19.19 6.25
C ASN A 45 13.16 -19.35 5.10
N LEU A 46 12.87 -18.72 3.97
CA LEU A 46 13.64 -18.86 2.74
C LEU A 46 14.29 -17.53 2.37
N LYS A 47 15.56 -17.57 2.00
CA LYS A 47 16.21 -16.48 1.28
C LYS A 47 16.55 -16.96 -0.12
N ILE A 48 15.99 -16.31 -1.13
CA ILE A 48 16.22 -16.67 -2.52
C ILE A 48 17.19 -15.66 -3.13
N ILE A 49 18.28 -16.17 -3.70
CA ILE A 49 19.31 -15.37 -4.36
C ILE A 49 19.40 -15.72 -5.84
N GLY A 50 20.15 -14.92 -6.61
CA GLY A 50 20.32 -15.16 -8.05
C GLY A 50 19.15 -14.62 -8.88
N VAL A 51 19.03 -15.08 -10.13
CA VAL A 51 18.09 -14.51 -11.10
C VAL A 51 16.71 -15.16 -10.95
N LEU A 52 15.69 -14.35 -10.61
CA LEU A 52 14.31 -14.82 -10.61
C LEU A 52 13.80 -14.95 -12.04
N THR A 53 13.16 -16.08 -12.33
CA THR A 53 12.56 -16.37 -13.63
C THR A 53 11.15 -16.93 -13.45
N SER A 54 10.45 -17.14 -14.56
CA SER A 54 9.15 -17.83 -14.56
C SER A 54 9.24 -19.25 -13.98
N LYS A 55 10.42 -19.90 -14.04
CA LYS A 55 10.67 -21.19 -13.36
C LYS A 55 10.54 -21.03 -11.85
N THR A 56 11.21 -20.02 -11.26
CA THR A 56 11.16 -19.74 -9.82
C THR A 56 9.72 -19.51 -9.35
N VAL A 57 8.97 -18.69 -10.10
CA VAL A 57 7.54 -18.44 -9.84
C VAL A 57 6.74 -19.74 -9.88
N SER A 58 6.95 -20.57 -10.91
CA SER A 58 6.24 -21.86 -11.05
C SER A 58 6.54 -22.83 -9.91
N VAL A 59 7.77 -22.85 -9.40
CA VAL A 59 8.15 -23.70 -8.27
C VAL A 59 7.43 -23.27 -6.98
N PHE A 60 7.36 -21.96 -6.68
CA PHE A 60 6.57 -21.44 -5.56
C PHE A 60 5.07 -21.73 -5.70
N LYS A 61 4.51 -21.53 -6.90
CA LYS A 61 3.10 -21.87 -7.20
C LYS A 61 2.80 -23.34 -6.92
N ASN A 62 3.64 -24.24 -7.44
CA ASN A 62 3.45 -25.67 -7.26
C ASN A 62 3.67 -26.12 -5.82
N ALA A 63 4.55 -25.45 -5.08
CA ALA A 63 4.68 -25.67 -3.64
C ALA A 63 3.42 -25.25 -2.88
N GLY A 64 2.72 -24.21 -3.35
CA GLY A 64 1.45 -23.73 -2.81
C GLY A 64 0.20 -24.52 -3.23
N ILE A 65 0.31 -25.62 -3.97
CA ILE A 65 -0.83 -26.48 -4.34
C ILE A 65 -0.77 -27.76 -3.49
N SER A 66 -1.81 -28.00 -2.69
CA SER A 66 -2.09 -29.32 -2.11
C SER A 66 -3.02 -30.11 -3.03
N GLY A 67 -2.88 -31.44 -3.07
CA GLY A 67 -3.86 -32.32 -3.72
C GLY A 67 -5.20 -32.41 -2.98
N GLU A 68 -5.30 -31.81 -1.78
CA GLU A 68 -6.46 -31.84 -0.89
C GLU A 68 -6.73 -30.45 -0.30
N THR A 69 -7.95 -29.96 -0.46
CA THR A 69 -8.41 -28.57 -0.27
C THR A 69 -8.37 -28.02 1.17
N SER A 70 -7.70 -28.67 2.11
CA SER A 70 -7.79 -28.33 3.55
C SER A 70 -6.50 -28.46 4.39
N SER A 71 -5.36 -28.83 3.81
CA SER A 71 -4.07 -28.82 4.52
C SER A 71 -3.27 -27.54 4.22
N PRO A 72 -2.48 -26.99 5.16
CA PRO A 72 -1.64 -25.82 4.89
C PRO A 72 -0.68 -26.12 3.74
N ASN A 73 -0.71 -25.26 2.72
CA ASN A 73 -0.05 -25.53 1.44
C ASN A 73 1.48 -25.47 1.54
N SER A 74 2.02 -24.79 2.55
CA SER A 74 3.43 -24.84 2.93
C SER A 74 3.60 -24.37 4.38
N ASN A 75 4.72 -24.74 5.02
CA ASN A 75 5.13 -24.22 6.34
C ASN A 75 5.91 -22.89 6.22
N VAL A 76 5.92 -22.28 5.03
CA VAL A 76 6.70 -21.07 4.74
C VAL A 76 6.07 -19.89 5.46
N LYS A 77 6.82 -19.33 6.41
CA LYS A 77 6.50 -18.14 7.19
C LYS A 77 7.11 -16.88 6.61
N SER A 78 8.25 -16.99 5.92
CA SER A 78 8.91 -15.83 5.31
C SER A 78 9.67 -16.17 4.03
N VAL A 79 9.71 -15.21 3.11
CA VAL A 79 10.53 -15.27 1.88
C VAL A 79 11.27 -13.94 1.69
N ASP A 80 12.59 -14.02 1.60
CA ASP A 80 13.47 -12.88 1.35
C ASP A 80 14.04 -12.94 -0.08
N PHE A 81 13.63 -12.01 -0.94
CA PHE A 81 14.18 -11.82 -2.28
C PHE A 81 15.14 -10.64 -2.39
N SER A 82 15.56 -10.02 -1.28
CA SER A 82 16.37 -8.78 -1.29
C SER A 82 17.65 -8.86 -2.14
N GLU A 83 18.29 -10.03 -2.19
CA GLU A 83 19.49 -10.32 -2.99
C GLU A 83 19.19 -11.05 -4.31
N ALA A 84 17.92 -11.30 -4.61
CA ALA A 84 17.51 -11.78 -5.92
C ALA A 84 17.53 -10.64 -6.95
N ILE A 85 17.72 -11.02 -8.21
CA ILE A 85 17.84 -10.09 -9.33
C ILE A 85 16.76 -10.42 -10.36
N ILE A 86 16.09 -9.42 -10.90
CA ILE A 86 15.18 -9.57 -12.05
C ILE A 86 15.78 -8.84 -13.24
N THR A 87 16.20 -9.56 -14.28
CA THR A 87 16.84 -8.97 -15.45
C THR A 87 15.88 -8.69 -16.61
N GLU A 88 14.72 -9.35 -16.62
CA GLU A 88 13.73 -9.30 -17.69
C GLU A 88 12.32 -9.14 -17.11
N PRO A 89 11.34 -8.65 -17.89
CA PRO A 89 9.95 -8.56 -17.45
C PRO A 89 9.42 -9.88 -16.86
N LEU A 90 8.97 -9.84 -15.60
CA LEU A 90 8.56 -11.02 -14.85
C LEU A 90 7.23 -10.81 -14.13
N ALA A 91 6.24 -11.65 -14.44
CA ALA A 91 5.00 -11.73 -13.69
C ALA A 91 5.18 -12.63 -12.46
N LEU A 92 4.81 -12.13 -11.28
CA LEU A 92 4.78 -12.90 -10.02
C LEU A 92 3.37 -13.42 -9.71
N ASP A 93 2.60 -13.71 -10.76
CA ASP A 93 1.19 -14.09 -10.65
C ASP A 93 1.01 -15.41 -9.89
N SER A 94 0.19 -15.36 -8.83
CA SER A 94 -0.14 -16.47 -7.94
C SER A 94 1.02 -17.10 -7.17
N ILE A 95 2.20 -16.44 -7.11
CA ILE A 95 3.42 -17.01 -6.54
C ILE A 95 3.24 -17.54 -5.10
N PHE A 96 2.47 -16.85 -4.27
CA PHE A 96 2.14 -17.21 -2.88
C PHE A 96 0.65 -17.47 -2.65
N LEU A 97 -0.06 -17.92 -3.69
CA LEU A 97 -1.46 -18.34 -3.58
C LEU A 97 -1.60 -19.40 -2.47
N ASN A 98 -2.49 -19.15 -1.51
CA ASN A 98 -2.83 -20.02 -0.38
C ASN A 98 -1.68 -20.32 0.61
N TYR A 99 -0.63 -19.50 0.65
CA TYR A 99 0.42 -19.62 1.67
C TYR A 99 -0.09 -19.10 3.02
N LEU A 100 -0.88 -19.90 3.74
CA LEU A 100 -1.64 -19.49 4.94
C LEU A 100 -0.75 -19.05 6.12
N GLU A 101 0.47 -19.59 6.20
CA GLU A 101 1.44 -19.29 7.26
C GLU A 101 2.43 -18.17 6.90
N LEU A 102 2.47 -17.74 5.62
CA LEU A 102 3.41 -16.72 5.15
C LEU A 102 3.06 -15.39 5.77
N THR A 103 3.96 -14.82 6.58
CA THR A 103 3.74 -13.54 7.27
C THR A 103 4.49 -12.39 6.64
N SER A 104 5.62 -12.66 5.99
CA SER A 104 6.55 -11.63 5.49
C SER A 104 7.14 -12.00 4.14
N VAL A 105 7.18 -11.04 3.22
CA VAL A 105 7.94 -11.13 1.98
C VAL A 105 8.76 -9.86 1.80
N ILE A 106 10.05 -10.01 1.52
CA ILE A 106 10.94 -8.91 1.14
C ILE A 106 11.11 -8.95 -0.38
N MET A 107 10.75 -7.88 -1.07
CA MET A 107 10.85 -7.80 -2.53
C MET A 107 12.31 -7.60 -2.99
N PRO A 108 12.65 -7.99 -4.24
CA PRO A 108 13.96 -7.69 -4.82
C PRO A 108 14.27 -6.20 -4.81
N PHE A 109 15.54 -5.84 -4.62
CA PHE A 109 16.00 -4.46 -4.85
C PHE A 109 16.43 -4.24 -6.30
N SER A 110 17.09 -5.24 -6.90
CA SER A 110 17.62 -5.15 -8.27
C SER A 110 16.59 -5.64 -9.28
N GLY A 111 16.09 -4.73 -10.12
CA GLY A 111 15.15 -5.07 -11.18
C GLY A 111 13.69 -5.19 -10.71
N ALA A 112 13.35 -4.65 -9.53
CA ALA A 112 11.96 -4.64 -9.05
C ALA A 112 11.00 -3.93 -10.03
N GLU A 113 11.50 -2.95 -10.79
CA GLU A 113 10.82 -2.28 -11.89
C GLU A 113 10.45 -3.20 -13.06
N ASN A 114 11.04 -4.39 -13.15
CA ASN A 114 10.72 -5.40 -14.15
C ASN A 114 9.58 -6.34 -13.70
N ILE A 115 9.07 -6.21 -12.47
CA ILE A 115 7.88 -6.94 -12.04
C ILE A 115 6.67 -6.36 -12.76
N THR A 116 6.07 -7.13 -13.67
CA THR A 116 4.98 -6.64 -14.54
C THR A 116 3.60 -6.81 -13.93
N SER A 117 3.38 -7.88 -13.17
CA SER A 117 2.10 -8.14 -12.50
C SER A 117 2.26 -9.02 -11.27
N MET A 118 1.28 -8.93 -10.36
CA MET A 118 1.18 -9.77 -9.17
C MET A 118 -0.26 -10.28 -8.98
N ASN A 119 -0.91 -10.71 -10.06
CA ASN A 119 -2.29 -11.17 -10.02
C ASN A 119 -2.43 -12.40 -9.12
N ALA A 120 -3.36 -12.35 -8.17
CA ALA A 120 -3.56 -13.38 -7.15
C ALA A 120 -2.29 -13.78 -6.38
N ALA A 121 -1.23 -12.96 -6.39
CA ALA A 121 0.09 -13.32 -5.86
C ALA A 121 0.04 -13.76 -4.39
N PHE A 122 -0.84 -13.15 -3.59
CA PHE A 122 -1.02 -13.44 -2.18
C PHE A 122 -2.44 -13.93 -1.86
N PHE A 123 -3.22 -14.37 -2.84
CA PHE A 123 -4.64 -14.73 -2.65
C PHE A 123 -4.78 -15.79 -1.54
N THR A 124 -5.55 -15.45 -0.50
CA THR A 124 -5.72 -16.18 0.77
C THR A 124 -4.46 -16.51 1.56
N SER A 125 -3.33 -15.85 1.28
CA SER A 125 -2.10 -16.01 2.07
C SER A 125 -2.25 -15.39 3.47
N GLY A 126 -1.36 -15.77 4.38
CA GLY A 126 -1.26 -15.24 5.74
C GLY A 126 -0.54 -13.90 5.86
N ILE A 127 -0.21 -13.24 4.73
CA ILE A 127 0.71 -12.10 4.70
C ILE A 127 0.19 -11.00 5.62
N THR A 128 1.08 -10.42 6.43
CA THR A 128 0.69 -9.41 7.41
C THR A 128 0.87 -7.99 6.88
N ASP A 129 1.93 -7.75 6.13
CA ASP A 129 2.27 -6.46 5.56
C ASP A 129 3.10 -6.68 4.28
N ILE A 130 3.04 -5.76 3.31
CA ILE A 130 3.81 -5.86 2.06
C ILE A 130 4.16 -4.49 1.49
N ASP A 131 5.45 -4.31 1.17
CA ASP A 131 5.98 -3.11 0.50
C ASP A 131 6.29 -3.42 -0.97
N LEU A 132 5.53 -2.80 -1.87
CA LEU A 132 5.70 -2.85 -3.32
C LEU A 132 6.08 -1.47 -3.88
N SER A 133 6.54 -0.54 -3.04
CA SER A 133 6.85 0.83 -3.45
C SER A 133 7.97 0.92 -4.49
N ASN A 134 8.89 -0.04 -4.52
CA ASN A 134 9.95 -0.13 -5.52
C ASN A 134 9.55 -0.93 -6.78
N CYS A 135 8.41 -1.64 -6.76
CA CYS A 135 7.92 -2.44 -7.88
C CYS A 135 7.18 -1.58 -8.93
N THR A 136 7.87 -0.57 -9.46
CA THR A 136 7.27 0.48 -10.33
C THR A 136 6.76 -0.03 -11.69
N GLY A 137 7.10 -1.27 -12.06
CA GLY A 137 6.66 -1.95 -13.28
C GLY A 137 5.25 -2.53 -13.22
N ILE A 138 4.66 -2.65 -12.03
CA ILE A 138 3.39 -3.38 -11.85
C ILE A 138 2.26 -2.65 -12.58
N THR A 139 1.62 -3.36 -13.50
CA THR A 139 0.41 -2.91 -14.21
C THR A 139 -0.86 -3.54 -13.67
N SER A 140 -0.78 -4.67 -12.95
CA SER A 140 -1.97 -5.37 -12.46
C SER A 140 -1.76 -6.04 -11.10
N LEU A 141 -2.72 -5.80 -10.21
CA LEU A 141 -2.84 -6.44 -8.88
C LEU A 141 -4.19 -7.17 -8.76
N GLN A 142 -4.71 -7.70 -9.87
CA GLN A 142 -6.00 -8.38 -9.87
C GLN A 142 -6.05 -9.47 -8.81
N SER A 143 -6.97 -9.36 -7.86
CA SER A 143 -7.13 -10.27 -6.72
C SER A 143 -5.86 -10.50 -5.90
N ALA A 144 -4.84 -9.65 -6.00
CA ALA A 144 -3.51 -9.89 -5.44
C ALA A 144 -3.56 -10.23 -3.95
N PHE A 145 -4.39 -9.52 -3.18
CA PHE A 145 -4.54 -9.69 -1.74
C PHE A 145 -5.92 -10.22 -1.32
N ASN A 146 -6.69 -10.79 -2.27
CA ASN A 146 -8.03 -11.27 -1.96
C ASN A 146 -7.98 -12.37 -0.88
N GLY A 147 -8.73 -12.20 0.20
CA GLY A 147 -8.80 -13.18 1.28
C GLY A 147 -7.58 -13.21 2.21
N CYS A 148 -6.67 -12.22 2.13
CA CYS A 148 -5.56 -12.09 3.08
C CYS A 148 -6.07 -11.68 4.46
N LYS A 149 -6.55 -12.64 5.25
CA LYS A 149 -7.25 -12.39 6.53
C LYS A 149 -6.38 -11.73 7.60
N ARG A 150 -5.06 -11.77 7.44
CA ARG A 150 -4.06 -11.23 8.38
C ARG A 150 -3.38 -9.94 7.90
N LEU A 151 -3.66 -9.51 6.67
CA LEU A 151 -3.04 -8.36 6.05
C LEU A 151 -3.54 -7.08 6.72
N LYS A 152 -2.61 -6.25 7.16
CA LYS A 152 -2.83 -4.97 7.84
C LYS A 152 -2.38 -3.77 7.03
N TRP A 153 -1.36 -3.95 6.17
CA TRP A 153 -0.78 -2.83 5.45
C TRP A 153 -0.28 -3.22 4.06
N VAL A 154 -0.54 -2.35 3.08
CA VAL A 154 -0.01 -2.48 1.72
C VAL A 154 0.53 -1.14 1.25
N ASP A 155 1.74 -1.11 0.70
CA ASP A 155 2.28 0.03 -0.02
C ASP A 155 2.50 -0.28 -1.50
N ILE A 156 1.74 0.42 -2.35
CA ILE A 156 1.84 0.39 -3.81
C ILE A 156 2.16 1.79 -4.35
N SER A 157 2.81 2.62 -3.54
CA SER A 157 3.04 4.04 -3.80
C SER A 157 3.82 4.36 -5.06
N GLY A 158 4.72 3.46 -5.48
CA GLY A 158 5.50 3.60 -6.72
C GLY A 158 4.89 2.92 -7.94
N CYS A 159 3.74 2.25 -7.81
CA CYS A 159 3.09 1.52 -8.91
C CYS A 159 2.27 2.47 -9.81
N GLU A 160 2.91 3.50 -10.38
CA GLU A 160 2.22 4.52 -11.20
C GLU A 160 1.69 3.99 -12.54
N LYS A 161 2.17 2.82 -12.98
CA LYS A 161 1.71 2.12 -14.21
C LYS A 161 0.49 1.23 -13.99
N LEU A 162 -0.12 1.24 -12.80
CA LEU A 162 -1.29 0.41 -12.50
C LEU A 162 -2.43 0.65 -13.49
N GLU A 163 -2.94 -0.45 -14.04
CA GLU A 163 -4.08 -0.53 -14.94
C GLU A 163 -5.28 -1.23 -14.29
N ASN A 164 -5.04 -2.19 -13.39
CA ASN A 164 -6.09 -3.09 -12.89
C ASN A 164 -5.96 -3.38 -11.39
N LEU A 165 -7.02 -3.05 -10.66
CA LEU A 165 -7.20 -3.32 -9.23
C LEU A 165 -8.46 -4.17 -8.94
N PHE A 166 -9.01 -4.88 -9.92
CA PHE A 166 -10.19 -5.74 -9.73
C PHE A 166 -9.95 -6.73 -8.58
N LEU A 167 -10.80 -6.67 -7.54
CA LEU A 167 -10.71 -7.50 -6.33
C LEU A 167 -9.37 -7.45 -5.57
N ALA A 168 -8.50 -6.47 -5.85
CA ALA A 168 -7.14 -6.44 -5.33
C ALA A 168 -7.07 -6.53 -3.80
N PHE A 169 -8.01 -5.87 -3.10
CA PHE A 169 -8.06 -5.77 -1.64
C PHE A 169 -9.39 -6.27 -1.08
N SER A 170 -9.95 -7.34 -1.65
CA SER A 170 -11.21 -7.94 -1.19
C SER A 170 -10.98 -8.92 -0.03
N ASN A 171 -11.89 -8.98 0.93
CA ASN A 171 -11.89 -9.90 2.07
C ASN A 171 -10.60 -9.85 2.91
N ALA A 172 -10.04 -8.66 3.13
CA ALA A 172 -8.91 -8.40 4.02
C ALA A 172 -9.40 -7.62 5.27
N PRO A 173 -10.12 -8.26 6.20
CA PRO A 173 -10.83 -7.56 7.29
C PRO A 173 -9.91 -6.81 8.28
N LEU A 174 -8.63 -7.17 8.35
CA LEU A 174 -7.63 -6.52 9.18
C LEU A 174 -6.84 -5.43 8.47
N LEU A 175 -7.10 -5.16 7.17
CA LEU A 175 -6.35 -4.17 6.40
C LEU A 175 -6.65 -2.77 6.91
N GLU A 176 -5.67 -2.11 7.53
CA GLU A 176 -5.80 -0.81 8.19
C GLU A 176 -5.44 0.36 7.26
N GLU A 177 -4.48 0.17 6.37
CA GLU A 177 -3.98 1.23 5.47
C GLU A 177 -3.51 0.67 4.13
N ILE A 178 -3.84 1.40 3.06
CA ILE A 178 -3.35 1.17 1.70
C ILE A 178 -2.70 2.47 1.22
N ILE A 179 -1.43 2.41 0.85
CA ILE A 179 -0.71 3.54 0.27
C ILE A 179 -0.76 3.43 -1.25
N MET A 180 -1.78 4.04 -1.84
CA MET A 180 -1.95 4.16 -3.29
C MET A 180 -0.85 5.03 -3.92
N PRO A 181 -0.53 4.87 -5.23
CA PRO A 181 0.31 5.84 -5.93
C PRO A 181 -0.33 7.24 -5.95
N ASP A 182 0.46 8.30 -6.12
CA ASP A 182 -0.11 9.65 -6.21
C ASP A 182 -0.88 9.83 -7.52
N LYS A 183 -0.42 9.16 -8.59
CA LYS A 183 -1.01 9.17 -9.93
C LYS A 183 -0.99 7.75 -10.49
N ALA A 184 -2.06 7.37 -11.18
CA ALA A 184 -2.17 6.14 -11.94
C ALA A 184 -2.95 6.41 -13.23
N PRO A 185 -2.37 7.12 -14.21
CA PRO A 185 -3.09 7.58 -15.40
C PRO A 185 -3.65 6.44 -16.26
N GLN A 186 -3.13 5.22 -16.11
CA GLN A 186 -3.57 4.04 -16.87
C GLN A 186 -4.60 3.18 -16.13
N LEU A 187 -4.99 3.53 -14.90
CA LEU A 187 -5.84 2.71 -14.02
C LEU A 187 -7.28 2.61 -14.53
N LYS A 188 -7.57 1.62 -15.37
CA LYS A 188 -8.86 1.48 -16.04
C LYS A 188 -9.86 0.57 -15.32
N VAL A 189 -9.41 -0.31 -14.42
CA VAL A 189 -10.28 -1.30 -13.75
C VAL A 189 -10.25 -1.13 -12.23
N MET A 190 -11.38 -0.70 -11.66
CA MET A 190 -11.57 -0.47 -10.21
C MET A 190 -12.84 -1.11 -9.63
N PHE A 191 -13.52 -1.95 -10.40
CA PHE A 191 -14.71 -2.66 -9.93
C PHE A 191 -14.35 -3.64 -8.82
N HIS A 192 -15.14 -3.68 -7.75
CA HIS A 192 -14.92 -4.57 -6.60
C HIS A 192 -13.52 -4.45 -5.95
N MET A 193 -12.86 -3.31 -6.09
CA MET A 193 -11.46 -3.15 -5.66
C MET A 193 -11.29 -3.43 -4.16
N ILE A 194 -12.23 -2.96 -3.34
CA ILE A 194 -12.22 -3.10 -1.88
C ILE A 194 -13.57 -3.66 -1.44
N ILE A 195 -13.55 -4.81 -0.76
CA ILE A 195 -14.74 -5.49 -0.24
C ILE A 195 -14.42 -6.01 1.16
N GLY A 196 -15.22 -5.69 2.18
CA GLY A 196 -15.11 -6.32 3.49
C GLY A 196 -13.87 -5.91 4.31
N ASN A 197 -13.27 -4.74 4.00
CA ASN A 197 -12.11 -4.23 4.73
C ASN A 197 -12.57 -3.49 5.99
N ASN A 198 -12.86 -4.27 7.03
CA ASN A 198 -13.46 -3.77 8.26
C ASN A 198 -12.52 -2.93 9.14
N SER A 199 -11.23 -2.92 8.87
CA SER A 199 -10.23 -2.14 9.63
C SER A 199 -9.70 -0.91 8.90
N LEU A 200 -10.02 -0.75 7.60
CA LEU A 200 -9.50 0.34 6.78
C LEU A 200 -10.15 1.64 7.23
N ARG A 201 -9.35 2.64 7.59
CA ARG A 201 -9.85 3.90 8.17
C ARG A 201 -9.95 5.03 7.17
N GLU A 202 -8.95 5.14 6.32
CA GLU A 202 -8.82 6.22 5.33
C GLU A 202 -8.38 5.62 4.01
N LEU A 203 -8.88 6.19 2.92
CA LEU A 203 -8.44 5.82 1.58
C LEU A 203 -8.33 7.07 0.70
N LYS A 204 -7.18 7.22 0.05
CA LYS A 204 -6.96 8.20 -1.01
C LYS A 204 -6.74 7.47 -2.32
N LEU A 205 -7.67 7.63 -3.26
CA LEU A 205 -7.50 7.08 -4.60
C LEU A 205 -6.51 7.94 -5.41
N PRO A 206 -5.72 7.33 -6.30
CA PRO A 206 -4.74 8.04 -7.12
C PRO A 206 -5.43 9.02 -8.08
N SER A 207 -4.71 10.03 -8.56
CA SER A 207 -5.17 10.79 -9.73
C SER A 207 -5.20 9.88 -10.97
N ILE A 208 -6.32 9.82 -11.68
CA ILE A 208 -6.54 8.95 -12.86
C ILE A 208 -7.02 9.76 -14.08
N VAL A 209 -6.86 9.19 -15.28
CA VAL A 209 -7.38 9.77 -16.54
C VAL A 209 -8.65 9.04 -17.02
N HIS A 210 -8.72 7.75 -16.78
CA HIS A 210 -9.91 6.91 -16.94
C HIS A 210 -9.86 5.85 -15.82
N PRO A 211 -10.98 5.17 -15.47
CA PRO A 211 -12.34 5.47 -15.90
C PRO A 211 -12.81 6.83 -15.36
N GLU A 212 -13.81 7.43 -16.02
CA GLU A 212 -14.48 8.64 -15.53
C GLU A 212 -15.61 8.31 -14.54
N CYS A 213 -15.72 7.06 -14.11
CA CYS A 213 -16.72 6.60 -13.16
C CYS A 213 -16.10 5.76 -12.05
N LEU A 214 -16.61 5.93 -10.83
CA LEU A 214 -16.40 4.95 -9.77
C LEU A 214 -17.42 3.83 -10.01
N SER A 215 -16.91 2.63 -10.32
CA SER A 215 -17.73 1.52 -10.78
C SER A 215 -18.67 1.00 -9.69
N THR A 216 -19.74 0.33 -10.10
CA THR A 216 -20.67 -0.34 -9.19
C THR A 216 -19.90 -1.23 -8.21
N TYR A 217 -20.25 -1.16 -6.92
CA TYR A 217 -19.62 -1.96 -5.86
C TYR A 217 -18.07 -1.83 -5.76
N SER A 218 -17.48 -0.70 -6.16
CA SER A 218 -16.02 -0.48 -6.08
C SER A 218 -15.46 -0.56 -4.66
N ILE A 219 -16.14 0.04 -3.67
CA ILE A 219 -15.76 0.03 -2.26
C ILE A 219 -16.98 -0.35 -1.44
N ILE A 220 -17.00 -1.56 -0.90
CA ILE A 220 -18.16 -2.08 -0.16
C ILE A 220 -17.78 -2.73 1.16
N ASP A 221 -18.72 -2.73 2.10
CA ASP A 221 -18.59 -3.39 3.41
C ASP A 221 -17.32 -2.98 4.18
N CYS A 222 -16.99 -1.68 4.16
CA CYS A 222 -15.84 -1.13 4.90
C CYS A 222 -16.30 -0.55 6.24
N GLY A 223 -16.33 -1.42 7.26
CA GLY A 223 -16.89 -1.08 8.57
C GLY A 223 -16.30 0.15 9.27
N LEU A 224 -14.99 0.42 9.15
CA LEU A 224 -14.31 1.53 9.84
C LEU A 224 -13.84 2.66 8.92
N LEU A 225 -14.16 2.61 7.62
CA LEU A 225 -13.74 3.64 6.67
C LEU A 225 -14.48 4.93 7.00
N HIS A 226 -13.76 5.94 7.49
CA HIS A 226 -14.34 7.22 7.88
C HIS A 226 -14.04 8.36 6.91
N LYS A 227 -12.93 8.26 6.17
CA LYS A 227 -12.49 9.28 5.20
C LYS A 227 -12.12 8.66 3.86
N LEU A 228 -12.70 9.20 2.79
CA LEU A 228 -12.41 8.79 1.41
C LEU A 228 -12.09 10.02 0.55
N THR A 229 -10.97 9.98 -0.18
CA THR A 229 -10.65 10.97 -1.22
C THR A 229 -10.76 10.33 -2.59
N LEU A 230 -11.65 10.87 -3.42
CA LEU A 230 -11.88 10.42 -4.79
C LEU A 230 -10.98 11.16 -5.79
N PRO A 231 -10.65 10.55 -6.94
CA PRO A 231 -9.90 11.22 -8.01
C PRO A 231 -10.70 12.38 -8.63
N THR A 232 -9.99 13.43 -9.04
CA THR A 232 -10.57 14.63 -9.67
C THR A 232 -11.34 14.36 -10.96
N ASN A 233 -11.05 13.25 -11.65
CA ASN A 233 -11.62 12.94 -12.96
C ASN A 233 -12.87 12.04 -12.90
N ILE A 234 -13.34 11.67 -11.70
CA ILE A 234 -14.58 10.92 -11.56
C ILE A 234 -15.76 11.85 -11.84
N LYS A 235 -16.46 11.64 -12.96
CA LYS A 235 -17.67 12.35 -13.37
C LYS A 235 -18.96 11.62 -12.98
N GLN A 236 -18.86 10.36 -12.57
CA GLN A 236 -20.01 9.56 -12.21
C GLN A 236 -19.72 8.60 -11.04
N LEU A 237 -20.65 8.55 -10.09
CA LEU A 237 -20.69 7.50 -9.07
C LEU A 237 -21.80 6.51 -9.44
N GLN A 238 -21.43 5.28 -9.76
CA GLN A 238 -22.39 4.25 -10.15
C GLN A 238 -23.12 3.68 -8.92
N ASP A 239 -24.21 2.97 -9.20
CA ASP A 239 -25.05 2.29 -8.21
C ASP A 239 -24.18 1.49 -7.22
N ALA A 240 -24.45 1.63 -5.92
CA ALA A 240 -23.76 0.92 -4.85
C ALA A 240 -22.22 1.03 -4.84
N SER A 241 -21.61 2.05 -5.48
CA SER A 241 -20.15 2.22 -5.53
C SER A 241 -19.48 2.44 -4.15
N LEU A 242 -20.23 2.94 -3.16
CA LEU A 242 -19.86 3.18 -1.76
C LEU A 242 -20.85 2.50 -0.79
N PHE A 243 -21.22 1.25 -1.08
CA PHE A 243 -22.25 0.51 -0.35
C PHE A 243 -21.76 -0.03 1.01
N SER A 244 -22.61 0.04 2.04
CA SER A 244 -22.34 -0.50 3.38
C SER A 244 -21.00 -0.10 4.02
N CYS A 245 -20.70 1.20 4.00
CA CYS A 245 -19.60 1.85 4.70
C CYS A 245 -20.20 2.74 5.83
N PRO A 246 -20.66 2.17 6.96
CA PRO A 246 -21.50 2.86 7.93
C PRO A 246 -20.80 4.00 8.68
N ASN A 247 -19.47 3.99 8.75
CA ASN A 247 -18.68 5.03 9.43
C ASN A 247 -18.13 6.10 8.48
N LEU A 248 -18.48 6.06 7.18
CA LEU A 248 -18.02 7.05 6.22
C LEU A 248 -18.66 8.41 6.52
N THR A 249 -17.87 9.31 7.08
CA THR A 249 -18.31 10.64 7.55
C THR A 249 -17.64 11.78 6.81
N GLU A 250 -16.54 11.51 6.11
CA GLU A 250 -15.84 12.46 5.26
C GLU A 250 -15.64 11.90 3.84
N LEU A 251 -16.18 12.60 2.84
CA LEU A 251 -15.89 12.36 1.44
C LEU A 251 -15.26 13.61 0.85
N ILE A 252 -14.10 13.46 0.22
CA ILE A 252 -13.38 14.55 -0.44
C ILE A 252 -13.43 14.31 -1.95
N PHE A 253 -13.83 15.35 -2.66
CA PHE A 253 -13.92 15.31 -4.10
C PHE A 253 -13.43 16.64 -4.70
N GLU A 254 -12.25 16.59 -5.33
CA GLU A 254 -11.56 17.75 -5.90
C GLU A 254 -11.95 18.03 -7.37
N GLY A 255 -12.85 17.22 -7.95
CA GLY A 255 -13.33 17.33 -9.33
C GLY A 255 -14.59 18.20 -9.48
N ASP A 256 -15.20 18.13 -10.66
CA ASP A 256 -16.52 18.71 -10.95
C ASP A 256 -17.63 17.78 -10.48
N ILE A 257 -18.74 18.32 -9.96
CA ILE A 257 -19.85 17.53 -9.38
C ILE A 257 -20.18 16.26 -10.18
N PRO A 258 -20.07 15.05 -9.59
CA PRO A 258 -20.31 13.83 -10.34
C PRO A 258 -21.80 13.50 -10.33
N LEU A 259 -22.26 12.95 -11.45
CA LEU A 259 -23.61 12.41 -11.59
C LEU A 259 -23.79 11.18 -10.69
N LEU A 260 -24.92 11.11 -9.98
CA LEU A 260 -25.34 9.92 -9.25
C LEU A 260 -26.27 9.07 -10.12
N TRP A 261 -25.96 7.77 -10.31
CA TRP A 261 -26.85 6.84 -11.02
C TRP A 261 -27.96 6.33 -10.06
N ASN A 262 -29.22 6.24 -10.53
CA ASN A 262 -30.40 5.64 -9.84
C ASN A 262 -30.47 5.90 -8.32
N GLU A 263 -30.45 7.17 -7.92
CA GLU A 263 -30.65 7.57 -6.52
C GLU A 263 -29.56 7.17 -5.51
N GLY A 264 -28.39 6.67 -5.93
CA GLY A 264 -27.14 7.00 -5.24
C GLY A 264 -26.02 5.96 -5.19
N ALA A 265 -24.80 6.47 -5.08
CA ALA A 265 -23.57 5.71 -4.78
C ALA A 265 -23.65 4.85 -3.50
N PHE A 266 -24.59 5.18 -2.61
CA PHE A 266 -24.68 4.66 -1.26
C PHE A 266 -25.75 3.57 -1.10
N TYR A 267 -26.63 3.39 -2.08
CA TYR A 267 -27.76 2.46 -2.01
C TYR A 267 -27.59 1.32 -3.02
N SER A 268 -28.41 0.27 -2.89
CA SER A 268 -28.53 -0.81 -3.86
C SER A 268 -30.00 -1.19 -4.00
N GLU A 269 -30.48 -1.40 -5.22
CA GLU A 269 -31.84 -1.91 -5.46
C GLU A 269 -32.06 -3.33 -4.89
N ARG A 270 -30.97 -4.05 -4.56
CA ARG A 270 -30.99 -5.47 -4.18
C ARG A 270 -30.82 -5.70 -2.67
N ALA A 271 -30.32 -4.72 -1.92
CA ALA A 271 -29.99 -4.88 -0.51
C ALA A 271 -30.02 -3.55 0.25
N GLN A 272 -30.38 -3.59 1.53
CA GLN A 272 -30.29 -2.42 2.41
C GLN A 272 -28.83 -2.09 2.68
N SER A 273 -28.43 -0.86 2.36
CA SER A 273 -27.11 -0.33 2.69
C SER A 273 -27.04 0.11 4.13
N THR A 274 -25.89 -0.10 4.77
CA THR A 274 -25.61 0.49 6.08
C THR A 274 -24.96 1.87 5.97
N THR A 275 -24.60 2.34 4.76
CA THR A 275 -24.14 3.72 4.56
C THR A 275 -25.31 4.69 4.68
N ASN A 276 -25.21 5.69 5.56
CA ASN A 276 -26.19 6.75 5.67
C ASN A 276 -25.59 8.10 5.25
N PRO A 277 -25.94 8.62 4.05
CA PRO A 277 -25.47 9.93 3.57
C PRO A 277 -25.76 11.09 4.53
N ALA A 278 -26.78 10.99 5.39
CA ALA A 278 -27.13 12.03 6.36
C ALA A 278 -26.06 12.25 7.45
N PHE A 279 -25.05 11.39 7.55
CA PHE A 279 -23.89 11.59 8.42
C PHE A 279 -22.64 12.08 7.67
N LEU A 280 -22.70 12.13 6.33
CA LEU A 280 -21.57 12.48 5.49
C LEU A 280 -21.36 14.00 5.45
N THR A 281 -20.11 14.42 5.63
CA THR A 281 -19.64 15.76 5.25
C THR A 281 -18.89 15.63 3.93
N LEU A 282 -19.36 16.37 2.92
CA LEU A 282 -18.72 16.42 1.61
C LEU A 282 -17.81 17.64 1.52
N TYR A 283 -16.54 17.42 1.22
CA TYR A 283 -15.56 18.47 0.97
C TYR A 283 -15.33 18.60 -0.54
N VAL A 284 -15.69 19.77 -1.07
CA VAL A 284 -15.58 20.11 -2.51
C VAL A 284 -14.86 21.43 -2.71
N LYS A 285 -14.46 21.72 -3.94
CA LYS A 285 -13.99 23.07 -4.31
C LYS A 285 -15.04 24.12 -3.93
N GLU A 286 -14.60 25.25 -3.40
CA GLU A 286 -15.51 26.29 -2.88
C GLU A 286 -16.48 26.78 -3.95
N GLU A 287 -16.00 26.94 -5.19
CA GLU A 287 -16.80 27.31 -6.35
C GLU A 287 -17.83 26.25 -6.78
N GLN A 288 -17.74 25.02 -6.29
CA GLN A 288 -18.69 23.93 -6.60
C GLN A 288 -19.85 23.84 -5.60
N ILE A 289 -19.75 24.48 -4.43
CA ILE A 289 -20.71 24.29 -3.31
C ILE A 289 -22.16 24.57 -3.74
N GLU A 290 -22.40 25.67 -4.45
CA GLU A 290 -23.76 26.02 -4.90
C GLU A 290 -24.36 24.99 -5.87
N TYR A 291 -23.55 24.39 -6.73
CA TYR A 291 -23.99 23.34 -7.65
C TYR A 291 -24.43 22.09 -6.89
N TYR A 292 -23.69 21.69 -5.84
CA TYR A 292 -24.08 20.57 -4.99
C TYR A 292 -25.37 20.81 -4.20
N LEU A 293 -25.59 22.04 -3.72
CA LEU A 293 -26.82 22.39 -3.00
C LEU A 293 -28.06 22.38 -3.90
N GLN A 294 -27.88 22.60 -5.20
CA GLN A 294 -28.96 22.56 -6.21
C GLN A 294 -29.19 21.15 -6.78
N ASP A 295 -28.24 20.23 -6.61
CA ASP A 295 -28.34 18.86 -7.09
C ASP A 295 -29.14 17.96 -6.14
N TYR A 296 -30.26 17.44 -6.64
CA TYR A 296 -31.19 16.62 -5.87
C TYR A 296 -30.57 15.32 -5.34
N GLY A 297 -29.55 14.78 -6.01
CA GLY A 297 -28.84 13.57 -5.58
C GLY A 297 -28.07 13.77 -4.27
N TRP A 298 -27.65 15.00 -3.98
CA TRP A 298 -26.81 15.33 -2.83
C TRP A 298 -27.55 15.96 -1.65
N ARG A 299 -28.87 16.21 -1.79
CA ARG A 299 -29.73 16.86 -0.77
C ARG A 299 -29.78 16.18 0.60
N ASN A 300 -29.41 14.89 0.67
CA ASN A 300 -29.48 14.09 1.90
C ASN A 300 -28.14 14.00 2.64
N ILE A 301 -27.14 14.80 2.25
CA ILE A 301 -25.85 14.93 2.95
C ILE A 301 -25.97 15.83 4.18
N LYS A 302 -25.20 15.55 5.24
CA LYS A 302 -25.14 16.38 6.46
C LYS A 302 -24.71 17.82 6.20
N ALA A 303 -23.59 17.98 5.49
CA ALA A 303 -22.97 19.26 5.19
C ALA A 303 -22.09 19.19 3.93
N ILE A 304 -22.04 20.28 3.19
CA ILE A 304 -21.12 20.49 2.07
C ILE A 304 -20.22 21.67 2.46
N LEU A 305 -18.92 21.44 2.51
CA LEU A 305 -17.92 22.40 2.99
C LEU A 305 -16.80 22.57 1.96
N PRO A 306 -16.12 23.73 1.94
CA PRO A 306 -14.98 23.92 1.07
C PRO A 306 -13.83 23.00 1.49
N ILE A 307 -13.08 22.57 0.50
CA ILE A 307 -11.79 21.93 0.69
C ILE A 307 -10.83 22.97 1.28
N THR A 308 -10.30 22.67 2.47
CA THR A 308 -9.25 23.47 3.12
C THR A 308 -7.96 22.65 3.21
N SER A 309 -6.83 23.31 3.48
CA SER A 309 -5.53 22.65 3.64
C SER A 309 -5.48 21.60 4.76
N THR A 310 -6.45 21.58 5.69
CA THR A 310 -6.58 20.56 6.74
C THR A 310 -7.39 19.33 6.30
N ASN A 311 -8.19 19.45 5.24
CA ASN A 311 -9.10 18.39 4.79
C ASN A 311 -8.47 17.58 3.65
N VAL A 312 -7.74 18.23 2.73
CA VAL A 312 -6.83 17.52 1.83
C VAL A 312 -5.60 17.15 2.63
N ASP A 313 -5.45 15.86 2.92
CA ASP A 313 -4.17 15.36 3.41
C ASP A 313 -3.20 15.41 2.22
N TYR A 314 -2.64 16.61 1.98
CA TYR A 314 -1.38 16.74 1.28
C TYR A 314 -0.37 16.07 2.19
N ARG A 315 -0.21 14.76 2.06
CA ARG A 315 1.04 14.10 2.48
C ARG A 315 2.15 14.57 1.55
N LYS A 316 2.47 15.86 1.65
CA LYS A 316 3.68 16.52 1.18
C LYS A 316 4.37 16.96 2.47
N ASN A 317 5.38 16.20 2.88
CA ASN A 317 6.30 16.61 3.93
C ASN A 317 7.00 17.88 3.45
N GLU A 318 6.62 19.06 3.95
CA GLU A 318 7.24 20.33 3.54
C GLU A 318 8.47 20.73 4.39
N ASP A 319 8.76 20.01 5.47
CA ASP A 319 9.81 20.41 6.43
C ASP A 319 11.17 19.74 6.22
N ILE A 320 11.19 18.45 5.89
CA ILE A 320 12.41 17.68 5.65
C ILE A 320 12.24 16.78 4.43
N GLU A 321 13.17 16.93 3.49
CA GLU A 321 13.27 16.22 2.23
C GLU A 321 14.54 15.37 2.20
N LEU A 322 14.36 14.04 2.09
CA LEU A 322 15.44 13.09 1.90
C LEU A 322 15.80 13.09 0.41
N ILE A 323 17.04 13.46 0.08
CA ILE A 323 17.51 13.57 -1.31
C ILE A 323 18.29 12.32 -1.66
N TYR A 324 17.63 11.48 -2.47
CA TYR A 324 18.21 10.25 -3.00
C TYR A 324 18.87 10.50 -4.36
N HIS A 325 19.99 9.82 -4.61
CA HIS A 325 20.53 9.64 -5.95
C HIS A 325 20.59 8.13 -6.23
N ASN A 326 19.84 7.68 -7.24
CA ASN A 326 19.48 6.28 -7.48
C ASN A 326 18.69 5.69 -6.28
N VAL A 327 19.39 5.15 -5.28
CA VAL A 327 18.81 4.51 -4.08
C VAL A 327 19.55 4.88 -2.78
N TYR A 328 20.59 5.71 -2.89
CA TYR A 328 21.42 6.14 -1.76
C TYR A 328 20.92 7.49 -1.24
N LEU A 329 20.71 7.61 0.06
CA LEU A 329 20.51 8.91 0.69
C LEU A 329 21.85 9.65 0.71
N ASN A 330 21.95 10.72 -0.06
CA ASN A 330 23.20 11.49 -0.17
C ASN A 330 23.13 12.80 0.61
N SER A 331 21.94 13.37 0.72
CA SER A 331 21.75 14.62 1.45
C SER A 331 20.34 14.73 2.00
N ILE A 332 20.17 15.62 2.96
CA ILE A 332 18.92 15.88 3.62
C ILE A 332 18.69 17.38 3.56
N LYS A 333 17.58 17.79 2.98
CA LYS A 333 17.16 19.18 2.97
C LYS A 333 16.18 19.43 4.10
N SER A 334 16.40 20.49 4.88
CA SER A 334 15.48 20.90 5.92
C SER A 334 15.10 22.37 5.77
N ALA A 335 13.84 22.70 6.05
CA ALA A 335 13.35 24.08 6.10
C ALA A 335 13.65 24.77 7.44
N THR A 336 13.98 24.01 8.49
CA THR A 336 14.16 24.50 9.87
C THR A 336 15.33 23.79 10.56
N GLU A 337 15.82 24.35 11.67
CA GLU A 337 16.73 23.58 12.54
C GLU A 337 16.06 22.30 13.05
N SER A 338 16.72 21.17 12.84
CA SER A 338 16.17 19.84 13.14
C SER A 338 17.28 18.87 13.53
N THR A 339 16.95 17.77 14.20
CA THR A 339 17.92 16.71 14.50
C THR A 339 17.47 15.39 13.91
N ILE A 340 18.38 14.70 13.22
CA ILE A 340 18.19 13.36 12.68
C ILE A 340 19.14 12.39 13.36
N THR A 341 18.61 11.27 13.81
CA THR A 341 19.36 10.15 14.37
C THR A 341 19.32 8.98 13.40
N PHE A 342 20.47 8.46 13.03
CA PHE A 342 20.69 7.33 12.14
C PHE A 342 20.97 6.10 12.99
N TYR A 343 20.07 5.13 12.98
CA TYR A 343 20.23 3.85 13.66
C TYR A 343 20.66 2.80 12.64
N PRO A 344 21.91 2.32 12.69
CA PRO A 344 22.36 1.21 11.86
C PRO A 344 21.48 -0.02 12.05
N ILE A 345 21.09 -0.69 10.96
CA ILE A 345 20.29 -1.94 11.05
C ILE A 345 21.08 -3.08 11.72
N ASN A 346 22.42 -3.04 11.66
CA ASN A 346 23.28 -4.03 12.32
C ASN A 346 23.36 -3.88 13.86
N GLY A 347 22.62 -2.94 14.46
CA GLY A 347 22.57 -2.76 15.91
C GLY A 347 23.74 -1.99 16.51
N ASN A 348 24.60 -1.39 15.68
CA ASN A 348 25.68 -0.52 16.13
C ASN A 348 25.15 0.80 16.74
N GLN A 349 26.04 1.55 17.38
CA GLN A 349 25.74 2.86 17.94
C GLN A 349 25.09 3.79 16.89
N ALA A 350 24.03 4.49 17.29
CA ALA A 350 23.34 5.45 16.44
C ALA A 350 24.18 6.73 16.22
N TYR A 351 24.12 7.29 15.01
CA TYR A 351 24.76 8.56 14.66
C TYR A 351 23.73 9.67 14.71
N THR A 352 24.10 10.88 15.14
CA THR A 352 23.18 12.02 15.16
C THR A 352 23.73 13.13 14.26
N LEU A 353 22.83 13.81 13.55
CA LEU A 353 23.12 14.93 12.67
C LEU A 353 22.15 16.07 12.99
N SER A 354 22.71 17.21 13.36
CA SER A 354 21.97 18.47 13.44
C SER A 354 21.91 19.08 12.04
N LEU A 355 20.70 19.44 11.61
CA LEU A 355 20.43 20.08 10.33
C LEU A 355 20.15 21.56 10.56
N SER A 356 20.76 22.40 9.75
CA SER A 356 20.37 23.81 9.58
C SER A 356 19.45 23.95 8.36
N PRO A 357 18.69 25.05 8.23
CA PRO A 357 17.89 25.32 7.04
C PRO A 357 18.76 25.28 5.77
N GLY A 358 18.38 24.45 4.79
CA GLY A 358 19.16 24.17 3.58
C GLY A 358 19.42 22.69 3.35
N VAL A 359 20.35 22.38 2.44
CA VAL A 359 20.74 21.00 2.09
C VAL A 359 21.99 20.61 2.87
N THR A 360 21.91 19.53 3.65
CA THR A 360 23.02 18.96 4.42
C THR A 360 23.43 17.62 3.81
N PRO A 361 24.67 17.46 3.30
CA PRO A 361 25.15 16.15 2.84
C PRO A 361 25.28 15.17 4.00
N ILE A 362 25.16 13.87 3.72
CA ILE A 362 25.44 12.83 4.72
C ILE A 362 26.95 12.84 5.03
N PRO A 363 27.35 13.01 6.30
CA PRO A 363 28.76 13.05 6.66
C PRO A 363 29.45 11.68 6.56
N ASP A 364 30.73 11.67 6.16
CA ASP A 364 31.55 10.46 6.00
C ASP A 364 31.74 9.63 7.29
N TYR A 365 31.46 10.21 8.47
CA TYR A 365 31.52 9.48 9.74
C TYR A 365 30.33 8.54 9.94
N ILE A 366 29.27 8.66 9.14
CA ILE A 366 28.15 7.73 9.11
C ILE A 366 28.50 6.67 8.06
N PRO A 367 28.87 5.45 8.46
CA PRO A 367 29.35 4.43 7.53
C PRO A 367 28.30 4.06 6.48
N SER A 368 28.75 3.45 5.39
CA SER A 368 27.83 2.90 4.41
C SER A 368 26.99 1.77 5.02
N GLY A 369 25.71 1.69 4.63
CA GLY A 369 24.80 0.66 5.13
C GLY A 369 23.36 1.12 5.24
N PHE A 370 22.50 0.24 5.76
CA PHE A 370 21.10 0.55 5.99
C PHE A 370 20.88 1.20 7.34
N TYR A 371 20.08 2.25 7.34
CA TYR A 371 19.75 3.06 8.50
C TYR A 371 18.26 3.26 8.67
N ILE A 372 17.84 3.29 9.92
CA ILE A 372 16.58 3.88 10.35
C ILE A 372 16.89 5.32 10.78
N LEU A 373 16.32 6.30 10.10
CA LEU A 373 16.46 7.72 10.37
C LEU A 373 15.31 8.16 11.26
N LYS A 374 15.56 8.49 12.53
CA LYS A 374 14.59 9.16 13.38
C LYS A 374 14.80 10.67 13.32
N ILE A 375 13.76 11.38 12.93
CA ILE A 375 13.73 12.82 12.87
C ILE A 375 12.93 13.33 14.07
N VAL A 376 13.56 14.13 14.92
CA VAL A 376 12.92 14.72 16.10
C VAL A 376 12.71 16.21 15.83
N LYS A 377 11.45 16.63 15.78
CA LYS A 377 11.06 18.04 15.75
C LYS A 377 9.81 18.25 16.60
N SER A 378 9.80 19.35 17.34
CA SER A 378 8.75 19.87 18.24
C SER A 378 7.33 19.33 17.98
N ASN A 379 7.03 18.16 18.55
CA ASN A 379 5.74 17.44 18.58
C ASN A 379 5.41 16.45 17.46
N ASN A 380 6.32 16.11 16.54
CA ASN A 380 6.10 15.04 15.55
C ASN A 380 7.39 14.26 15.21
N ASP A 381 7.56 13.07 15.79
CA ASP A 381 8.62 12.14 15.45
C ASP A 381 8.31 11.45 14.11
N LYS A 382 9.23 11.54 13.13
CA LYS A 382 9.13 10.83 11.85
C LYS A 382 10.30 9.88 11.66
N THR A 383 10.04 8.71 11.10
CA THR A 383 11.08 7.69 10.89
C THR A 383 11.14 7.28 9.42
N TYR A 384 12.34 7.17 8.86
CA TYR A 384 12.57 6.80 7.47
C TYR A 384 13.59 5.67 7.36
N LYS A 385 13.51 4.85 6.32
CA LYS A 385 14.58 3.92 5.95
C LYS A 385 15.42 4.56 4.85
N ALA A 386 16.73 4.47 4.97
CA ALA A 386 17.66 4.90 3.94
C ALA A 386 18.88 3.98 3.87
N PHE A 387 19.37 3.75 2.66
CA PHE A 387 20.72 3.23 2.47
C PHE A 387 21.68 4.41 2.31
N ILE A 388 22.73 4.46 3.11
CA ILE A 388 23.78 5.48 3.08
C ILE A 388 24.99 4.89 2.37
N ARG A 389 25.59 5.68 1.47
CA ARG A 389 26.73 5.26 0.66
C ARG A 389 28.06 5.43 1.39
#